data_AF-A0A660W687-F1
#
_entry.id   AF-A0A660W687-F1
#
_cell.length_a   1.000
_cell.length_b   1.000
_cell.length_c   1.000
_cell.angle_alpha   90.00
_cell.angle_beta   90.00
_cell.angle_gamma   90.00
#
_symmetry.space_group_name_H-M   'P 1'
#
loop_
_entity.id
_entity.type
_entity.pdbx_description
1 polymer ?
#
loop_
_entity_poly.entity_id
_entity_poly.type
_entity_poly.pdbx_seq_one_letter_code
_entity_poly.pdbx_strand_id
1 'polypeptide(L)'
;MTDITDKKSILETFANPHPQRDYIIHHAAPEFTSLCPKTGQPDFGQVDVEYVADKLCVELKSLKFYLQSFRNDGVFYEDVVNRILDDLVATLKPRHLSVTGQFTPRGGMHSTITAEHSA
;
A
#
# COMPACT_ATOMS: atom_id res chain seq x y z
N MET A 1 4.14 -6.55 -24.97
CA MET A 1 4.01 -5.36 -24.11
C MET A 1 3.88 -5.91 -22.70
N THR A 2 4.84 -5.63 -21.84
CA THR A 2 5.20 -6.38 -20.64
C THR A 2 4.00 -6.70 -19.75
N ASP A 3 3.84 -7.98 -19.41
CA ASP A 3 2.91 -8.48 -18.41
C ASP A 3 3.12 -7.70 -17.09
N ILE A 4 2.15 -6.88 -16.69
CA ILE A 4 2.16 -6.13 -15.41
C ILE A 4 1.67 -7.06 -14.29
N THR A 5 2.19 -8.29 -14.22
CA THR A 5 1.76 -9.25 -13.19
C THR A 5 2.47 -9.01 -11.86
N ASP A 6 3.68 -8.45 -11.88
CA ASP A 6 4.47 -8.16 -10.67
C ASP A 6 4.61 -6.65 -10.42
N LYS A 7 3.60 -6.06 -9.76
CA LYS A 7 3.62 -4.64 -9.38
C LYS A 7 4.71 -4.32 -8.34
N LYS A 8 5.13 -5.29 -7.53
CA LYS A 8 6.18 -5.12 -6.51
C LYS A 8 7.50 -4.66 -7.15
N SER A 9 7.77 -5.02 -8.39
CA SER A 9 8.95 -4.56 -9.16
C SER A 9 9.05 -3.04 -9.33
N ILE A 10 7.95 -2.30 -9.11
CA ILE A 10 7.93 -0.83 -9.12
C ILE A 10 8.59 -0.25 -7.86
N LEU A 11 8.58 -0.98 -6.74
CA LEU A 11 9.05 -0.49 -5.46
C LEU A 11 10.59 -0.40 -5.44
N GLU A 12 11.09 0.78 -5.12
CA GLU A 12 12.50 1.05 -4.88
C GLU A 12 12.74 1.28 -3.38
N THR A 13 13.97 1.08 -2.95
CA THR A 13 14.35 1.23 -1.53
C THR A 13 15.65 2.01 -1.37
N PHE A 14 15.82 2.61 -0.20
CA PHE A 14 17.10 3.17 0.24
C PHE A 14 17.44 2.70 1.66
N ALA A 15 18.70 2.84 2.06
CA ALA A 15 19.15 2.43 3.38
C ALA A 15 18.51 3.28 4.49
N ASN A 16 18.03 2.63 5.55
CA ASN A 16 17.59 3.31 6.76
C ASN A 16 18.76 4.15 7.33
N PRO A 17 18.63 5.49 7.47
CA PRO A 17 19.70 6.34 7.98
C PRO A 17 19.97 6.18 9.47
N HIS A 18 19.01 5.64 10.24
CA HIS A 18 19.09 5.49 11.69
C HIS A 18 18.63 4.10 12.17
N PRO A 19 19.27 2.99 11.72
CA PRO A 19 18.81 1.62 12.00
C PRO A 19 18.95 1.20 13.47
N GLN A 20 19.64 2.01 14.28
CA GLN A 20 19.90 1.77 15.71
C GLN A 20 18.75 2.21 16.62
N ARG A 21 17.69 2.85 16.09
CA ARG A 21 16.53 3.28 16.87
C ARG A 21 15.25 3.04 16.09
N ASP A 22 14.18 2.73 16.80
CA ASP A 22 12.85 2.71 16.20
C ASP A 22 12.34 4.14 16.01
N TYR A 23 11.74 4.37 14.86
CA TYR A 23 10.97 5.57 14.55
C TYR A 23 9.86 5.20 13.57
N ILE A 24 8.74 5.89 13.67
CA ILE A 24 7.56 5.64 12.84
C ILE A 24 7.66 6.48 11.58
N ILE A 25 7.51 5.83 10.42
CA ILE A 25 7.36 6.46 9.13
C ILE A 25 5.90 6.30 8.72
N HIS A 26 5.22 7.41 8.48
CA HIS A 26 3.84 7.43 7.98
C HIS A 26 3.76 8.12 6.63
N HIS A 27 3.12 7.45 5.66
CA HIS A 27 2.84 7.97 4.34
C HIS A 27 1.33 7.88 4.10
N ALA A 28 0.69 9.03 3.88
CA ALA A 28 -0.70 9.12 3.49
C ALA A 28 -0.81 9.34 1.97
N ALA A 29 -1.54 8.46 1.29
CA ALA A 29 -1.87 8.57 -0.13
C ALA A 29 -3.38 8.83 -0.30
N PRO A 30 -3.83 10.10 -0.26
CA PRO A 30 -5.25 10.45 -0.28
C PRO A 30 -5.94 10.28 -1.64
N GLU A 31 -5.17 9.96 -2.68
CA GLU A 31 -5.64 9.83 -4.07
C GLU A 31 -5.63 8.36 -4.55
N PHE A 32 -5.77 7.40 -3.63
CA PHE A 32 -5.81 5.99 -4.02
C PHE A 32 -7.10 5.69 -4.80
N THR A 33 -6.98 4.91 -5.87
CA THR A 33 -8.12 4.47 -6.67
C THR A 33 -7.87 3.11 -7.30
N SER A 34 -8.94 2.35 -7.47
CA SER A 34 -8.99 1.05 -8.17
C SER A 34 -10.38 0.85 -8.79
N LEU A 35 -10.68 -0.32 -9.35
CA LEU A 35 -12.00 -0.65 -9.90
C LEU A 35 -12.71 -1.70 -9.04
N CYS A 36 -14.02 -1.55 -8.89
CA CYS A 36 -14.85 -2.58 -8.28
C CYS A 36 -14.91 -3.82 -9.20
N PRO A 37 -14.51 -5.03 -8.75
CA PRO A 37 -14.50 -6.25 -9.57
C PRO A 37 -15.86 -6.62 -10.16
N LYS A 38 -16.96 -6.20 -9.51
CA LYS A 38 -18.33 -6.55 -9.90
C LYS A 38 -18.95 -5.58 -10.89
N THR A 39 -18.66 -4.29 -10.75
CA THR A 39 -19.37 -3.23 -11.49
C THR A 39 -18.46 -2.48 -12.47
N GLY A 40 -17.14 -2.61 -12.33
CA GLY A 40 -16.16 -1.84 -13.10
C GLY A 40 -16.14 -0.34 -12.79
N GLN A 41 -16.94 0.13 -11.83
CA GLN A 41 -16.94 1.52 -11.40
C GLN A 41 -15.69 1.81 -10.55
N PRO A 42 -15.11 3.01 -10.66
CA PRO A 42 -13.96 3.40 -9.87
C PRO A 42 -14.30 3.50 -8.39
N ASP A 43 -13.40 2.98 -7.58
CA ASP A 43 -13.32 3.15 -6.14
C ASP A 43 -12.27 4.19 -5.80
N PHE A 44 -12.54 4.99 -4.78
CA PHE A 44 -11.64 6.02 -4.27
C PHE A 44 -11.44 5.85 -2.77
N GLY A 45 -10.27 6.26 -2.29
CA GLY A 45 -9.97 6.24 -0.87
C GLY A 45 -8.60 6.82 -0.56
N GLN A 46 -8.27 6.81 0.72
CA GLN A 46 -6.92 7.05 1.21
C GLN A 46 -6.27 5.73 1.58
N VAL A 47 -4.99 5.56 1.24
CA VAL A 47 -4.16 4.48 1.77
C VAL A 47 -3.08 5.08 2.65
N ASP A 48 -3.05 4.68 3.90
CA ASP A 48 -2.02 4.99 4.88
C ASP A 48 -1.06 3.81 5.01
N VAL A 49 0.24 4.07 4.82
CA VAL A 49 1.32 3.12 5.08
C VAL A 49 2.11 3.63 6.28
N GLU A 50 2.05 2.89 7.39
CA GLU A 50 2.80 3.21 8.60
C GLU A 50 3.75 2.08 8.95
N TYR A 51 5.04 2.36 9.13
CA TYR A 51 6.02 1.30 9.41
C TYR A 51 7.20 1.77 10.26
N VAL A 52 7.83 0.79 10.91
CA VAL A 52 9.15 0.89 11.53
C VAL A 52 10.13 0.10 10.67
N ALA A 53 11.02 0.82 9.98
CA ALA A 53 12.04 0.24 9.11
C ALA A 53 13.08 -0.56 9.92
N ASP A 54 13.54 -1.71 9.39
CA ASP A 54 14.80 -2.29 9.84
C ASP A 54 15.97 -1.68 9.06
N LYS A 55 16.37 -2.29 7.94
CA LYS A 55 17.51 -1.83 7.11
C LYS A 55 17.11 -0.98 5.92
N LEU A 56 15.87 -1.09 5.46
CA LEU A 56 15.40 -0.48 4.22
C LEU A 56 14.18 0.39 4.48
N CYS A 57 14.18 1.57 3.87
CA CYS A 57 13.03 2.45 3.73
C CYS A 57 12.53 2.39 2.29
N VAL A 58 11.21 2.52 2.09
CA VAL A 58 10.63 2.65 0.75
C VAL A 58 10.95 4.02 0.15
N GLU A 59 11.32 4.06 -1.12
CA GLU A 59 11.47 5.33 -1.85
C GLU A 59 10.09 5.89 -2.21
N LEU A 60 9.85 7.16 -1.88
CA LEU A 60 8.51 7.75 -1.89
C LEU A 60 7.89 7.85 -3.30
N LYS A 61 8.68 8.15 -4.34
CA LYS A 61 8.18 8.23 -5.72
C LYS A 61 7.76 6.84 -6.23
N SER A 62 8.51 5.80 -5.89
CA SER A 62 8.24 4.42 -6.24
C SER A 62 6.96 3.92 -5.55
N LEU A 63 6.77 4.24 -4.26
CA LEU A 63 5.54 3.95 -3.53
C LEU A 63 4.32 4.60 -4.20
N LYS A 64 4.45 5.87 -4.58
CA LYS A 64 3.38 6.57 -5.32
C LYS A 64 3.02 5.85 -6.61
N PHE A 65 4.00 5.46 -7.42
CA PHE A 65 3.74 4.76 -8.69
C PHE A 65 3.19 3.36 -8.49
N TYR A 66 3.65 2.65 -7.45
CA TYR A 66 3.10 1.37 -7.04
C TYR A 66 1.61 1.48 -6.70
N LEU A 67 1.23 2.44 -5.84
CA LEU A 67 -0.18 2.67 -5.49
C LEU A 67 -1.03 3.11 -6.69
N GLN A 68 -0.49 3.96 -7.57
CA GLN A 68 -1.18 4.38 -8.80
C GLN A 68 -1.38 3.22 -9.79
N SER A 69 -0.56 2.17 -9.72
CA SER A 69 -0.67 1.03 -10.62
C SER A 69 -1.95 0.20 -10.40
N PHE A 70 -2.67 0.39 -9.29
CA PHE A 70 -3.96 -0.27 -9.00
C PHE A 70 -5.17 0.41 -9.65
N ARG A 71 -4.99 1.58 -10.28
CA ARG A 71 -6.08 2.42 -10.83
C ARG A 71 -7.06 1.66 -11.72
N ASN A 72 -6.57 0.71 -12.50
CA ASN A 72 -7.37 -0.05 -13.46
C ASN A 72 -7.57 -1.52 -13.04
N ASP A 73 -7.19 -1.87 -11.81
CA ASP A 73 -7.33 -3.23 -11.30
C ASP A 73 -8.71 -3.42 -10.69
N GLY A 74 -9.41 -4.48 -11.12
CA GLY A 74 -10.63 -4.94 -10.48
C GLY A 74 -10.31 -5.70 -9.19
N VAL A 75 -10.36 -5.03 -8.04
CA VAL A 75 -9.91 -5.60 -6.75
C VAL A 75 -10.83 -5.24 -5.58
N PHE A 76 -11.02 -6.15 -4.64
CA PHE A 76 -11.76 -5.87 -3.40
C PHE A 76 -10.89 -5.06 -2.42
N TYR A 77 -11.52 -4.28 -1.54
CA TYR A 77 -10.82 -3.44 -0.56
C TYR A 77 -9.92 -4.27 0.36
N GLU A 78 -10.44 -5.42 0.79
CA GLU A 78 -9.76 -6.38 1.65
C GLU A 78 -8.52 -6.95 0.96
N ASP A 79 -8.66 -7.35 -0.30
CA ASP A 79 -7.57 -7.93 -1.08
C ASP A 79 -6.48 -6.90 -1.39
N VAL A 80 -6.85 -5.68 -1.82
CA VAL A 80 -5.85 -4.67 -2.19
C VAL A 80 -5.03 -4.20 -1.00
N VAL A 81 -5.65 -4.03 0.18
CA VAL A 81 -4.93 -3.63 1.40
C VAL A 81 -3.96 -4.72 1.85
N ASN A 82 -4.37 -5.99 1.84
CA ASN A 82 -3.49 -7.11 2.19
C ASN A 82 -2.36 -7.28 1.17
N ARG A 83 -2.65 -7.12 -0.12
CA ARG A 83 -1.62 -7.20 -1.17
C ARG A 83 -0.56 -6.10 -1.05
N ILE A 84 -0.99 -4.86 -0.72
CA ILE A 84 -0.06 -3.75 -0.45
C ILE A 84 0.83 -4.08 0.75
N LEU A 85 0.26 -4.62 1.83
CA LEU A 85 1.02 -5.07 2.99
C LEU A 85 2.06 -6.13 2.59
N ASP A 86 1.65 -7.19 1.90
CA ASP A 86 2.52 -8.31 1.51
C ASP A 86 3.68 -7.86 0.62
N ASP A 87 3.41 -7.03 -0.38
CA ASP A 87 4.43 -6.51 -1.30
C ASP A 87 5.44 -5.63 -0.55
N LEU A 88 4.98 -4.78 0.37
CA LEU A 88 5.84 -3.92 1.18
C LEU A 88 6.66 -4.73 2.20
N VAL A 89 6.05 -5.70 2.90
CA VAL A 89 6.77 -6.59 3.83
C VAL A 89 7.86 -7.36 3.10
N ALA A 90 7.54 -7.92 1.93
CA ALA A 90 8.48 -8.68 1.13
C ALA A 90 9.59 -7.81 0.50
N THR A 91 9.40 -6.49 0.42
CA THR A 91 10.38 -5.52 -0.12
C THR A 91 11.26 -4.95 0.99
N LEU A 92 10.65 -4.52 2.11
CA LEU A 92 11.29 -3.73 3.15
C LEU A 92 11.84 -4.57 4.30
N LYS A 93 11.25 -5.75 4.56
CA LYS A 93 11.50 -6.57 5.75
C LYS A 93 11.47 -5.70 7.03
N PRO A 94 10.35 -4.99 7.28
CA PRO A 94 10.25 -4.02 8.36
C PRO A 94 10.19 -4.73 9.73
N ARG A 95 10.40 -3.99 10.82
CA ARG A 95 10.15 -4.49 12.18
C ARG A 95 8.65 -4.57 12.47
N HIS A 96 7.92 -3.56 12.01
CA HIS A 96 6.48 -3.45 12.07
C HIS A 96 5.98 -2.71 10.83
N LEU A 97 4.86 -3.12 10.25
CA LEU A 97 4.19 -2.39 9.17
C LEU A 97 2.68 -2.58 9.25
N SER A 98 1.95 -1.49 9.07
CA SER A 98 0.51 -1.49 8.89
C SER A 98 0.14 -0.78 7.59
N VAL A 99 -0.93 -1.26 6.95
CA VAL A 99 -1.57 -0.61 5.82
C VAL A 99 -3.02 -0.41 6.17
N THR A 100 -3.51 0.82 6.10
CA THR A 100 -4.92 1.16 6.32
C THR A 100 -5.51 1.79 5.07
N GLY A 101 -6.55 1.18 4.51
CA GLY A 101 -7.34 1.72 3.41
C GLY A 101 -8.67 2.28 3.92
N GLN A 102 -8.92 3.57 3.68
CA GLN A 102 -10.16 4.28 4.01
C GLN A 102 -10.92 4.61 2.72
N PHE A 103 -11.97 3.85 2.42
CA PHE A 103 -12.67 3.92 1.13
C PHE A 103 -13.94 4.78 1.19
N THR A 104 -14.16 5.56 0.14
CA THR A 104 -15.32 6.46 0.03
C THR A 104 -16.65 5.69 -0.02
N PRO A 105 -17.78 6.29 0.41
CA PRO A 105 -19.02 5.55 0.55
C PRO A 105 -19.57 4.93 -0.73
N ARG A 106 -20.03 3.67 -0.64
CA ARG A 106 -20.91 3.01 -1.62
C ARG A 106 -22.19 2.53 -0.93
N GLY A 107 -23.35 2.81 -1.52
CA GLY A 107 -24.64 2.44 -0.94
C GLY A 107 -24.89 3.05 0.46
N GLY A 108 -24.27 4.20 0.75
CA GLY A 108 -24.36 4.88 2.06
C GLY A 108 -23.39 4.36 3.13
N MET A 109 -22.51 3.40 2.82
CA MET A 109 -21.54 2.85 3.76
C MET A 109 -20.12 3.15 3.31
N HIS A 110 -19.24 3.55 4.24
CA HIS A 110 -17.80 3.57 4.03
C HIS A 110 -17.17 2.31 4.62
N SER A 111 -15.95 1.99 4.20
CA SER A 111 -15.22 0.85 4.71
C SER A 111 -13.78 1.25 5.03
N THR A 112 -13.31 0.81 6.19
CA THR A 112 -11.92 0.94 6.61
C THR A 112 -11.37 -0.45 6.80
N ILE A 113 -10.29 -0.77 6.08
CA ILE A 113 -9.58 -2.03 6.17
C ILE A 113 -8.18 -1.74 6.70
N THR A 114 -7.75 -2.46 7.73
CA THR A 114 -6.40 -2.39 8.27
C THR A 114 -5.79 -3.78 8.27
N ALA A 115 -4.57 -3.90 7.75
CA ALA A 115 -3.77 -5.12 7.81
C ALA A 115 -2.39 -4.79 8.41
N GLU A 116 -1.85 -5.70 9.21
CA GLU A 116 -0.63 -5.47 10.00
C GLU A 116 0.34 -6.66 9.91
N HIS A 117 1.63 -6.36 10.02
CA HIS A 117 2.72 -7.33 10.11
C HIS A 117 3.72 -6.90 11.19
N SER A 118 4.12 -7.86 12.02
CA SER A 118 5.15 -7.74 13.05
C SER A 118 6.14 -8.89 12.90
N ALA A 119 7.44 -8.57 12.87
CA ALA A 119 8.53 -9.54 12.72
C ALA A 119 8.96 -10.18 14.05
#